data_AF-E7FSR0-F1
#
_entry.id   AF-E7FSR0-F1
#
_cell.length_a   1.000
_cell.length_b   1.000
_cell.length_c   1.000
_cell.angle_alpha   90.00
_cell.angle_beta   90.00
_cell.angle_gamma   90.00
#
_symmetry.space_group_name_H-M   'P 1'
#
loop_
_entity.id
_entity.type
_entity.pdbx_description
1 polymer ?
#
loop_
_entity_poly.entity_id
_entity_poly.type
_entity_poly.pdbx_seq_one_letter_code
_entity_poly.pdbx_strand_id
1 'polypeptide(L)'
;MKNKLFNGRFELALRILLVLGQKESASLDKLLAFDFITTYASSFNLSKDNLHGDNTFNYSEVASRRAMMDKGISLLRMYNLIDINYSDQNGYEYRLTSLGRSIERQIDDQYAIEYRQVLSNVIGKYSQFSSKKLMKLIDSNLMKELEQVDGILY
;
A
#
# COMPACT_ATOMS: atom_id res chain seq x y z
N MET A 1 -19.33 2.21 4.56
CA MET A 1 -19.50 1.36 3.35
C MET A 1 -18.55 1.69 2.19
N LYS A 2 -17.87 2.85 2.13
CA LYS A 2 -16.91 3.19 1.04
C LYS A 2 -15.60 2.37 1.05
N ASN A 3 -15.01 2.07 2.22
CA ASN A 3 -13.71 1.37 2.28
C ASN A 3 -13.70 -0.04 1.66
N LYS A 4 -14.83 -0.77 1.66
CA LYS A 4 -14.90 -2.10 1.01
C LYS A 4 -14.81 -2.01 -0.51
N LEU A 5 -15.26 -0.91 -1.12
CA LEU A 5 -15.23 -0.74 -2.57
C LEU A 5 -13.80 -0.53 -3.09
N PHE A 6 -12.92 0.08 -2.28
CA PHE A 6 -11.53 0.39 -2.67
C PHE A 6 -10.49 -0.59 -2.13
N ASN A 7 -10.85 -1.49 -1.21
CA ASN A 7 -9.92 -2.48 -0.62
C ASN A 7 -10.27 -3.92 -1.01
N GLY A 8 -10.98 -4.11 -2.12
CA GLY A 8 -11.19 -5.41 -2.73
C GLY A 8 -9.89 -5.96 -3.33
N ARG A 9 -9.91 -7.25 -3.69
CA ARG A 9 -8.75 -7.94 -4.27
C ARG A 9 -8.29 -7.31 -5.59
N PHE A 10 -9.22 -6.75 -6.37
CA PHE A 10 -8.92 -6.23 -7.70
C PHE A 10 -8.26 -4.85 -7.59
N GLU A 11 -8.81 -3.98 -6.75
CA GLU A 11 -8.29 -2.65 -6.48
C GLU A 11 -6.90 -2.73 -5.86
N LEU A 12 -6.68 -3.65 -4.91
CA LEU A 12 -5.36 -3.90 -4.34
C LEU A 12 -4.38 -4.50 -5.36
N ALA A 13 -4.84 -5.36 -6.28
CA ALA A 13 -3.98 -5.85 -7.36
C ALA A 13 -3.48 -4.70 -8.25
N LEU A 14 -4.35 -3.76 -8.63
CA LEU A 14 -3.94 -2.57 -9.38
C LEU A 14 -2.95 -1.72 -8.59
N ARG A 15 -3.19 -1.47 -7.30
CA ARG A 15 -2.25 -0.70 -6.47
C ARG A 15 -0.91 -1.41 -6.25
N ILE A 16 -0.87 -2.73 -6.15
CA ILE A 16 0.39 -3.50 -6.16
C ILE A 16 1.18 -3.20 -7.43
N LEU A 17 0.53 -3.19 -8.60
CA LEU A 17 1.21 -2.83 -9.86
C LEU A 17 1.77 -1.41 -9.78
N LEU A 18 1.00 -0.44 -9.30
CA LEU A 18 1.46 0.95 -9.13
C LEU A 18 2.66 1.06 -8.18
N VAL A 19 2.66 0.33 -7.07
CA VAL A 19 3.80 0.30 -6.12
C VAL A 19 5.04 -0.29 -6.76
N LEU A 20 4.92 -1.42 -7.45
CA LEU A 20 6.02 -2.06 -8.18
C LEU A 20 6.41 -1.33 -9.48
N GLY A 21 5.61 -0.36 -9.91
CA GLY A 21 5.96 0.57 -10.99
C GLY A 21 7.08 1.53 -10.56
N GLN A 22 7.09 1.92 -9.28
CA GLN A 22 8.05 2.85 -8.68
C GLN A 22 9.11 2.17 -7.80
N LYS A 23 9.10 0.83 -7.72
CA LYS A 23 10.05 0.00 -6.97
C LYS A 23 10.50 -1.18 -7.82
N GLU A 24 11.77 -1.54 -7.73
CA GLU A 24 12.27 -2.74 -8.45
C GLU A 24 11.64 -4.03 -7.91
N SER A 25 11.55 -4.15 -6.59
CA SER A 25 10.91 -5.25 -5.88
C SER A 25 10.38 -4.82 -4.51
N ALA A 26 9.45 -5.59 -3.95
CA ALA A 26 8.97 -5.40 -2.58
C ALA A 26 8.41 -6.71 -1.99
N SER A 27 8.60 -6.94 -0.69
CA SER A 27 7.89 -7.99 0.04
C SER A 27 6.42 -7.62 0.28
N LEU A 28 5.58 -8.60 0.65
CA LEU A 28 4.17 -8.34 0.99
C LEU A 28 4.01 -7.24 2.05
N ASP A 29 4.88 -7.22 3.06
CA ASP A 29 4.84 -6.20 4.12
C ASP A 29 5.15 -4.80 3.59
N LYS A 30 6.13 -4.68 2.68
CA LYS A 30 6.45 -3.40 2.04
C LYS A 30 5.32 -2.94 1.14
N LEU A 31 4.74 -3.85 0.35
CA LEU A 31 3.57 -3.56 -0.49
C LEU A 31 2.42 -3.04 0.37
N LEU A 32 2.09 -3.76 1.45
CA LEU A 32 1.05 -3.36 2.39
C LEU A 32 1.35 -1.99 3.00
N ALA A 33 2.57 -1.76 3.47
CA ALA A 33 2.91 -0.53 4.14
C ALA A 33 2.91 0.68 3.19
N PHE A 34 3.49 0.55 2.00
CA PHE A 34 3.47 1.61 1.01
C PHE A 34 2.06 1.93 0.55
N ASP A 35 1.24 0.92 0.27
CA ASP A 35 -0.17 1.11 -0.06
C ASP A 35 -0.93 1.81 1.07
N PHE A 36 -0.79 1.32 2.30
CA PHE A 36 -1.48 1.86 3.46
C PHE A 36 -1.14 3.33 3.69
N ILE A 37 0.16 3.64 3.77
CA ILE A 37 0.64 5.01 3.99
C ILE A 37 0.24 5.92 2.82
N THR A 38 0.23 5.42 1.58
CA THR A 38 -0.20 6.22 0.41
C THR A 38 -1.69 6.53 0.48
N THR A 39 -2.53 5.56 0.83
CA THR A 39 -3.98 5.77 0.96
C THR A 39 -4.38 6.65 2.13
N TYR A 40 -3.54 6.69 3.18
CA TYR A 40 -3.72 7.48 4.41
C TYR A 40 -2.68 8.59 4.57
N ALA A 41 -2.18 9.14 3.45
CA ALA A 41 -1.03 10.04 3.46
C ALA A 41 -1.21 11.32 4.29
N SER A 42 -2.45 11.82 4.48
CA SER A 42 -2.69 12.99 5.34
C SER A 42 -2.39 12.68 6.81
N SER A 43 -2.77 11.49 7.29
CA SER A 43 -2.45 11.00 8.64
C SER A 43 -0.93 10.84 8.88
N PHE A 44 -0.11 10.81 7.81
CA PHE A 44 1.36 10.78 7.89
C PHE A 44 2.03 12.13 7.57
N ASN A 45 1.24 13.21 7.44
CA ASN A 45 1.68 14.54 7.01
C ASN A 45 2.39 14.53 5.64
N LEU A 46 1.86 13.78 4.68
CA LEU A 46 2.44 13.62 3.33
C LEU A 46 1.52 14.13 2.21
N SER A 47 0.28 14.46 2.52
CA SER A 47 -0.68 15.13 1.64
C SER A 47 -1.63 15.98 2.47
N LYS A 48 -2.38 16.88 1.82
CA LYS A 48 -3.46 17.62 2.48
C LYS A 48 -4.66 16.72 2.76
N ASP A 49 -4.97 15.83 1.82
CA ASP A 49 -6.15 14.96 1.85
C ASP A 49 -5.75 13.48 1.67
N ASN A 50 -6.55 12.57 2.24
CA ASN A 50 -6.42 11.12 2.02
C ASN A 50 -7.07 10.70 0.70
N LEU A 51 -6.44 9.77 -0.04
CA LEU A 51 -6.98 9.24 -1.31
C LEU A 51 -8.31 8.46 -1.13
N HIS A 52 -8.62 8.03 0.09
CA HIS A 52 -9.88 7.37 0.44
C HIS A 52 -10.85 8.29 1.21
N GLY A 53 -10.52 9.58 1.30
CA GLY A 53 -11.17 10.55 2.17
C GLY A 53 -10.76 10.40 3.64
N ASP A 54 -11.21 11.32 4.47
CA ASP A 54 -10.96 11.31 5.92
C ASP A 54 -11.79 10.24 6.61
N ASN A 55 -11.34 8.99 6.50
CA ASN A 55 -11.82 7.88 7.31
C ASN A 55 -10.73 7.53 8.33
N THR A 56 -11.13 7.37 9.58
CA THR A 56 -10.28 6.76 10.61
C THR A 56 -10.02 5.29 10.26
N PHE A 57 -8.76 4.88 10.32
CA PHE A 57 -8.37 3.49 10.10
C PHE A 57 -8.16 2.78 11.44
N ASN A 58 -8.30 1.45 11.46
CA ASN A 58 -8.08 0.68 12.67
C ASN A 58 -7.30 -0.62 12.39
N TYR A 59 -6.86 -1.30 13.46
CA TYR A 59 -6.06 -2.52 13.36
C TYR A 59 -6.71 -3.62 12.50
N SER A 60 -8.04 -3.74 12.54
CA SER A 60 -8.74 -4.77 11.76
C SER A 60 -8.64 -4.53 10.25
N GLU A 61 -8.49 -3.27 9.82
CA GLU A 61 -8.29 -2.93 8.42
C GLU A 61 -6.92 -3.36 7.90
N VAL A 62 -5.84 -3.18 8.68
CA VAL A 62 -4.49 -3.62 8.29
C VAL A 62 -4.46 -5.13 8.05
N ALA A 63 -5.05 -5.90 8.97
CA ALA A 63 -5.14 -7.35 8.84
C ALA A 63 -5.98 -7.78 7.63
N SER A 64 -7.16 -7.16 7.44
CA SER A 64 -8.04 -7.44 6.31
C SER A 64 -7.37 -7.10 4.97
N ARG A 65 -6.72 -5.94 4.90
CA ARG A 65 -6.01 -5.46 3.70
C ARG A 65 -4.83 -6.36 3.36
N ARG A 66 -4.07 -6.82 4.34
CA ARG A 66 -3.00 -7.81 4.15
C ARG A 66 -3.53 -9.08 3.49
N ALA A 67 -4.65 -9.63 3.99
CA ALA A 67 -5.25 -10.84 3.43
C ALA A 67 -5.78 -10.62 2.00
N MET A 68 -6.35 -9.45 1.70
CA MET A 68 -6.80 -9.13 0.34
C MET A 68 -5.63 -8.87 -0.61
N MET A 69 -4.54 -8.29 -0.12
CA MET A 69 -3.33 -8.04 -0.90
C MET A 69 -2.64 -9.34 -1.30
N ASP A 70 -2.61 -10.33 -0.42
CA ASP A 70 -2.13 -11.69 -0.74
C ASP A 70 -2.97 -12.36 -1.85
N LYS A 71 -4.30 -12.17 -1.82
CA LYS A 71 -5.19 -12.59 -2.92
C LYS A 71 -4.93 -11.80 -4.21
N GLY A 72 -4.61 -10.51 -4.11
CA GLY A 72 -4.22 -9.66 -5.24
C GLY A 72 -2.92 -10.14 -5.89
N ILE A 73 -1.89 -10.45 -5.08
CA ILE A 73 -0.63 -11.05 -5.55
C ILE A 73 -0.91 -12.36 -6.30
N SER A 74 -1.72 -13.23 -5.72
CA SER A 74 -2.10 -14.50 -6.36
C SER A 74 -2.77 -14.29 -7.72
N LEU A 75 -3.67 -13.29 -7.81
CA LEU A 75 -4.31 -12.90 -9.07
C LEU A 75 -3.29 -12.41 -10.11
N LEU A 76 -2.40 -11.50 -9.73
CA LEU A 76 -1.37 -10.96 -10.62
C LEU A 76 -0.39 -12.03 -11.11
N ARG A 77 -0.03 -12.99 -10.25
CA ARG A 77 0.81 -14.14 -10.63
C ARG A 77 0.10 -15.05 -11.63
N MET A 78 -1.18 -15.32 -11.45
CA MET A 78 -1.99 -16.13 -12.37
C MET A 78 -1.98 -15.55 -13.79
N TYR A 79 -1.96 -14.22 -13.92
CA TYR A 79 -1.86 -13.50 -15.20
C TYR A 79 -0.43 -13.18 -15.64
N ASN A 80 0.59 -13.73 -14.97
CA ASN A 80 2.01 -13.48 -15.26
C ASN A 80 2.41 -11.99 -15.25
N LEU A 81 1.76 -11.18 -14.40
CA LEU A 81 2.04 -9.74 -14.27
C LEU A 81 3.15 -9.47 -13.24
N ILE A 82 3.32 -10.36 -12.26
CA ILE A 82 4.40 -10.27 -11.28
C ILE A 82 5.14 -11.60 -11.17
N ASP A 83 6.42 -11.50 -10.84
CA ASP A 83 7.32 -12.62 -10.56
C ASP A 83 7.78 -12.56 -9.09
N ILE A 84 8.26 -13.68 -8.57
CA ILE A 84 8.74 -13.81 -7.19
C ILE A 84 10.22 -14.17 -7.18
N ASN A 85 11.00 -13.38 -6.44
CA ASN A 85 12.39 -13.67 -6.15
C ASN A 85 12.54 -13.95 -4.66
N TYR A 86 13.41 -14.88 -4.31
CA TYR A 86 13.80 -15.12 -2.93
C TYR A 86 15.26 -14.70 -2.73
N SER A 87 15.54 -14.02 -1.62
CA SER A 87 16.91 -13.82 -1.14
C SER A 87 16.99 -14.07 0.37
N ASP A 88 18.14 -14.53 0.85
CA ASP A 88 18.33 -14.80 2.28
C ASP A 88 18.25 -13.53 3.15
N GLN A 89 18.48 -12.36 2.55
CA GLN A 89 18.47 -11.07 3.25
C GLN A 89 17.06 -10.47 3.35
N ASN A 90 16.24 -10.59 2.30
CA ASN A 90 14.94 -9.92 2.20
C ASN A 90 13.74 -10.88 2.17
N GLY A 91 13.99 -12.20 2.11
CA GLY A 91 12.97 -13.21 1.93
C GLY A 91 12.34 -13.14 0.53
N TYR A 92 11.04 -13.42 0.45
CA TYR A 92 10.28 -13.32 -0.78
C TYR A 92 9.97 -11.87 -1.14
N GLU A 93 10.34 -11.47 -2.35
CA GLU A 93 10.01 -10.19 -2.95
C GLU A 93 9.31 -10.37 -4.30
N TYR A 94 8.39 -9.48 -4.59
CA TYR A 94 7.62 -9.43 -5.83
C TYR A 94 8.14 -8.32 -6.72
N ARG A 95 8.17 -8.56 -8.03
CA ARG A 95 8.56 -7.58 -9.05
C ARG A 95 7.67 -7.69 -10.28
N LEU A 96 7.56 -6.61 -11.06
CA LEU A 96 6.84 -6.66 -12.34
C LEU A 96 7.58 -7.55 -13.34
N THR A 97 6.83 -8.37 -14.08
CA THR A 97 7.32 -8.94 -15.35
C THR A 97 7.32 -7.86 -16.43
N SER A 98 7.86 -8.16 -17.63
CA SER A 98 7.73 -7.25 -18.78
C SER A 98 6.27 -6.99 -19.14
N LEU A 99 5.40 -8.00 -19.05
CA LEU A 99 3.96 -7.85 -19.26
C LEU A 99 3.33 -6.99 -18.17
N GLY A 100 3.66 -7.25 -16.90
CA GLY A 100 3.20 -6.45 -15.77
C GLY A 100 3.56 -4.98 -15.90
N ARG A 101 4.79 -4.68 -16.33
CA ARG A 101 5.24 -3.30 -16.58
C ARG A 101 4.51 -2.63 -17.74
N SER A 102 4.14 -3.38 -18.78
CA SER A 102 3.32 -2.86 -19.87
C SER A 102 1.91 -2.51 -19.41
N ILE A 103 1.28 -3.38 -18.61
CA ILE A 103 -0.07 -3.14 -18.06
C ILE A 103 -0.05 -1.99 -17.06
N GLU A 104 0.92 -1.97 -16.16
CA GLU A 104 1.07 -0.94 -15.13
C GLU A 104 1.14 0.47 -15.74
N ARG A 105 1.85 0.66 -16.85
CA ARG A 105 1.93 1.94 -17.57
C ARG A 105 0.62 2.38 -18.23
N GLN A 106 -0.29 1.45 -18.48
CA GLN A 106 -1.63 1.74 -19.04
C GLN A 106 -2.64 2.11 -17.96
N ILE A 107 -2.27 2.02 -16.68
CA ILE A 107 -3.12 2.49 -15.57
C ILE A 107 -2.86 4.00 -15.41
N ASP A 108 -3.65 4.79 -16.12
CA ASP A 108 -3.49 6.24 -16.30
C ASP A 108 -4.75 7.06 -15.98
N ASP A 109 -5.74 6.46 -15.32
CA ASP A 109 -6.87 7.21 -14.79
C ASP A 109 -6.44 8.21 -13.70
N GLN A 110 -7.32 9.19 -13.43
CA GLN A 110 -7.03 10.27 -12.49
C GLN A 110 -6.63 9.77 -11.09
N TYR A 111 -7.26 8.71 -10.60
CA TYR A 111 -6.93 8.13 -9.30
C TYR A 111 -5.53 7.50 -9.32
N ALA A 112 -5.17 6.80 -10.39
CA ALA A 112 -3.84 6.22 -10.55
C ALA A 112 -2.74 7.29 -10.62
N ILE A 113 -3.00 8.41 -11.31
CA ILE A 113 -2.08 9.56 -11.39
C ILE A 113 -1.84 10.14 -10.00
N GLU A 114 -2.90 10.43 -9.25
CA GLU A 114 -2.81 10.97 -7.89
C GLU A 114 -2.10 10.00 -6.94
N TYR A 115 -2.45 8.70 -7.02
CA TYR A 115 -1.81 7.66 -6.23
C TYR A 115 -0.30 7.61 -6.46
N ARG A 116 0.15 7.67 -7.73
CA ARG A 116 1.58 7.68 -8.09
C ARG A 116 2.32 8.88 -7.52
N GLN A 117 1.69 10.06 -7.52
CA GLN A 117 2.27 11.29 -6.99
C GLN A 117 2.48 11.17 -5.47
N VAL A 118 1.45 10.74 -4.74
CA VAL A 118 1.54 10.53 -3.29
C VAL A 118 2.55 9.42 -2.97
N LEU A 119 2.49 8.30 -3.69
CA LEU A 119 3.42 7.19 -3.52
C LEU A 119 4.89 7.62 -3.71
N SER A 120 5.17 8.50 -4.67
CA SER A 120 6.52 9.04 -4.88
C SER A 120 7.05 9.77 -3.64
N ASN A 121 6.19 10.56 -2.95
CA ASN A 121 6.54 11.21 -1.69
C ASN A 121 6.80 10.19 -0.57
N VAL A 122 5.94 9.18 -0.47
CA VAL A 122 6.06 8.09 0.52
C VAL A 122 7.36 7.31 0.31
N ILE A 123 7.65 6.92 -0.94
CA ILE A 123 8.89 6.23 -1.30
C ILE A 123 10.10 7.11 -1.04
N GLY A 124 10.06 8.39 -1.41
CA GLY A 124 11.14 9.34 -1.13
C GLY A 124 11.48 9.41 0.36
N LYS A 125 10.46 9.45 1.22
CA LYS A 125 10.63 9.55 2.68
C LYS A 125 11.03 8.24 3.35
N TYR A 126 10.52 7.10 2.88
CA TYR A 126 10.64 5.82 3.60
C TYR A 126 11.33 4.70 2.80
N SER A 127 11.96 4.98 1.66
CA SER A 127 12.64 3.98 0.83
C SER A 127 13.65 3.12 1.59
N GLN A 128 14.36 3.71 2.56
CA GLN A 128 15.40 3.07 3.37
C GLN A 128 14.85 2.31 4.58
N PHE A 129 13.54 2.34 4.83
CA PHE A 129 12.96 1.70 5.99
C PHE A 129 12.78 0.21 5.71
N SER A 130 13.17 -0.63 6.68
CA SER A 130 12.83 -2.04 6.64
C SER A 130 11.33 -2.25 6.81
N SER A 131 10.82 -3.39 6.35
CA SER A 131 9.41 -3.78 6.52
C SER A 131 8.96 -3.64 7.98
N LYS A 132 9.79 -4.09 8.92
CA LYS A 132 9.55 -3.97 10.36
C LYS A 132 9.43 -2.51 10.82
N LYS A 133 10.27 -1.60 10.30
CA LYS A 133 10.23 -0.18 10.66
C LYS A 133 8.99 0.52 10.08
N LEU A 134 8.58 0.15 8.86
CA LEU A 134 7.35 0.62 8.24
C LEU A 134 6.10 0.15 9.02
N MET A 135 6.03 -1.12 9.40
CA MET A 135 4.91 -1.63 10.20
C MET A 135 4.82 -0.95 11.56
N LYS A 136 5.96 -0.76 12.25
CA LYS A 136 5.99 0.03 13.50
C LYS A 136 5.50 1.46 13.33
N LEU A 137 5.78 2.09 12.18
CA LEU A 137 5.29 3.44 11.88
C LEU A 137 3.76 3.44 11.77
N ILE A 138 3.19 2.45 11.08
CA ILE A 138 1.73 2.27 10.97
C ILE A 138 1.12 2.03 12.35
N ASP A 139 1.69 1.13 13.15
CA ASP A 139 1.23 0.85 14.51
C ASP A 139 1.27 2.09 15.41
N SER A 140 2.34 2.89 15.31
CA SER A 140 2.47 4.12 16.10
C SER A 140 1.44 5.17 15.70
N ASN A 141 1.07 5.22 14.41
CA ASN A 141 0.05 6.15 13.92
C ASN A 141 -1.36 5.69 14.32
N LEU A 142 -1.62 4.38 14.25
CA LEU A 142 -2.84 3.74 14.75
C LEU A 142 -3.11 4.11 16.22
N MET A 143 -2.09 3.99 17.09
CA MET A 143 -2.24 4.31 18.52
C MET A 143 -2.58 5.79 18.76
N LYS A 144 -1.95 6.70 18.01
CA LYS A 144 -2.25 8.14 18.12
C LYS A 144 -3.68 8.48 17.71
N GLU A 145 -4.19 7.85 16.65
CA GLU A 145 -5.58 8.06 16.23
C GLU A 145 -6.57 7.52 17.28
N LEU A 146 -6.27 6.40 17.94
CA LEU A 146 -7.10 5.87 19.03
C LEU A 146 -7.15 6.83 20.23
N GLU A 147 -6.01 7.35 20.67
CA GLU A 147 -5.93 8.31 21.78
C GLU A 147 -6.72 9.61 21.49
N GLN A 148 -6.74 10.06 20.23
CA GLN A 148 -7.51 11.24 19.83
C GLN A 148 -9.02 11.00 19.82
N VAL A 149 -9.47 9.79 19.48
CA VAL A 149 -10.90 9.43 19.53
C VAL A 149 -11.39 9.31 20.97
N ASP A 150 -10.59 8.74 21.87
CA ASP A 150 -10.96 8.58 23.28
C ASP A 150 -10.89 9.91 24.05
N GLY A 151 -10.04 10.85 23.62
CA GLY A 151 -9.91 12.18 24.22
C GLY A 151 -11.08 13.15 23.97
N ILE A 152 -12.06 12.79 23.13
CA ILE A 152 -13.25 13.62 22.82
C ILE A 152 -14.41 13.36 23.81
N LEU A 153 -14.25 12.41 24.74
CA LEU A 153 -15.27 12.02 25.72
C LEU A 153 -15.18 12.72 27.10
N TYR A 154 -14.41 13.80 27.24
CA TYR A 154 -14.32 14.58 28.48
C TYR A 154 -14.49 16.09 28.25
#